data_AF-A0A0F9CD56-F1
#
_entry.id   AF-A0A0F9CD56-F1
#
_cell.length_a   1.000
_cell.length_b   1.000
_cell.length_c   1.000
_cell.angle_alpha   90.00
_cell.angle_beta   90.00
_cell.angle_gamma   90.00
#
_symmetry.space_group_name_H-M   'P 1'
#
loop_
_entity.id
_entity.type
_entity.pdbx_description
1 polymer ?
#
loop_
_entity_poly.entity_id
_entity_poly.type
_entity_poly.pdbx_seq_one_letter_code
_entity_poly.pdbx_strand_id
1 'polypeptide(L)'
;MNNFGALDFVAAAVTSAAIWVEARADRQLRRFKLKQKDTCKILSTGIWAFTRHPNYFGEILFWWGLFLFSVSAAPALWWVALGPAAITMLFFFISIPMMEKHMVERRPGYDDYRGRTSVLIPWFTRKKGEKDG
;
A
#
# COMPACT_ATOMS: atom_id res chain seq x y z
N MET A 1 -14.19 28.52 19.09
CA MET A 1 -13.23 28.19 18.02
C MET A 1 -12.48 26.97 18.51
N ASN A 2 -12.67 25.80 17.87
CA ASN A 2 -11.89 24.62 18.25
C ASN A 2 -10.43 24.90 17.85
N ASN A 3 -9.53 24.98 18.82
CA ASN A 3 -8.10 25.02 18.55
C ASN A 3 -7.71 23.73 17.84
N PHE A 4 -7.02 23.82 16.71
CA PHE A 4 -6.42 22.66 16.05
C PHE A 4 -5.53 21.93 17.06
N GLY A 5 -5.87 20.68 17.35
CA GLY A 5 -5.13 19.82 18.26
C GLY A 5 -3.97 19.13 17.54
N ALA A 6 -3.01 18.61 18.31
CA ALA A 6 -1.94 17.78 17.75
C ALA A 6 -2.47 16.61 16.90
N LEU A 7 -3.63 16.07 17.26
CA LEU A 7 -4.27 14.98 16.52
C LEU A 7 -4.76 15.40 15.12
N ASP A 8 -5.19 16.65 14.92
CA ASP A 8 -5.58 17.16 13.60
C ASP A 8 -4.38 17.20 12.64
N PHE A 9 -3.22 17.64 13.14
CA PHE A 9 -1.98 17.64 12.37
C PHE A 9 -1.51 16.22 12.04
N VAL A 10 -1.62 15.29 12.99
CA VAL A 10 -1.31 13.88 12.75
C VAL A 10 -2.26 13.28 11.71
N ALA A 11 -3.57 13.51 11.83
CA ALA A 11 -4.57 13.03 10.88
C ALA A 11 -4.32 13.59 9.47
N ALA A 12 -4.04 14.88 9.35
CA ALA A 12 -3.72 15.53 8.09
C ALA A 12 -2.43 14.99 7.48
N ALA A 13 -1.37 14.78 8.28
CA ALA A 13 -0.11 14.25 7.81
C ALA A 13 -0.26 12.80 7.31
N VAL A 14 -0.92 11.93 8.08
CA VAL A 14 -1.18 10.53 7.70
C VAL A 14 -2.00 10.46 6.42
N THR A 15 -3.10 11.22 6.34
CA THR A 15 -4.00 11.22 5.17
C THR A 15 -3.29 11.77 3.94
N SER A 16 -2.51 12.84 4.07
CA SER A 16 -1.74 13.40 2.95
C SER A 16 -0.66 12.45 2.45
N ALA A 17 0.04 11.77 3.36
CA ALA A 17 1.02 10.75 3.01
C ALA A 17 0.37 9.56 2.29
N ALA A 18 -0.80 9.11 2.78
CA ALA A 18 -1.59 8.04 2.17
C ALA A 18 -1.94 8.34 0.71
N ILE A 19 -2.55 9.51 0.47
CA ILE A 19 -2.91 9.99 -0.87
C ILE A 19 -1.68 10.09 -1.76
N TRP A 20 -0.57 10.62 -1.25
CA TRP A 20 0.67 10.74 -2.02
C TRP A 20 1.21 9.37 -2.43
N VAL A 21 1.26 8.40 -1.51
CA VAL A 21 1.72 7.03 -1.78
C VAL A 21 0.87 6.38 -2.86
N GLU A 22 -0.45 6.44 -2.70
CA GLU A 22 -1.41 5.84 -3.63
C GLU A 22 -1.31 6.46 -5.02
N ALA A 23 -1.39 7.80 -5.10
CA ALA A 23 -1.30 8.53 -6.36
C ALA A 23 0.05 8.27 -7.07
N ARG A 24 1.15 8.18 -6.30
CA ARG A 24 2.47 7.88 -6.86
C ARG A 24 2.53 6.45 -7.39
N ALA A 25 2.03 5.48 -6.65
CA ALA A 25 1.98 4.07 -7.02
C ALA A 25 1.20 3.86 -8.31
N ASP A 26 -0.02 4.42 -8.37
CA ASP A 26 -0.90 4.31 -9.52
C ASP A 26 -0.36 5.01 -10.75
N ARG A 27 0.26 6.19 -10.57
CA ARG A 27 0.92 6.88 -11.69
C ARG A 27 2.08 6.06 -12.24
N GLN A 28 2.86 5.37 -11.40
CA GLN A 28 3.92 4.46 -11.88
C GLN A 28 3.34 3.27 -12.62
N LEU A 29 2.31 2.64 -12.04
CA LEU A 29 1.67 1.47 -12.64
C LEU A 29 1.01 1.81 -13.99
N ARG A 30 0.29 2.93 -14.07
CA ARG A 30 -0.33 3.41 -15.30
C ARG A 30 0.73 3.69 -16.37
N ARG A 31 1.80 4.41 -16.03
CA ARG A 31 2.91 4.68 -16.97
C ARG A 31 3.59 3.40 -17.43
N PHE A 32 3.78 2.44 -16.53
CA PHE A 32 4.34 1.14 -16.87
C PHE A 32 3.44 0.39 -17.85
N LYS A 33 2.14 0.27 -17.56
CA LYS A 33 1.16 -0.38 -18.43
C LYS A 33 1.07 0.26 -19.81
N LEU A 34 1.18 1.58 -19.91
CA LEU A 34 1.15 2.30 -21.19
C LEU A 34 2.42 2.11 -22.03
N LYS A 35 3.59 2.04 -21.39
CA LYS A 35 4.88 1.88 -22.09
C LYS A 35 5.22 0.43 -22.39
N GLN A 36 4.74 -0.49 -21.57
CA GLN A 36 5.13 -1.89 -21.66
C GLN A 36 4.16 -2.67 -22.55
N LYS A 37 4.68 -3.12 -23.70
CA LYS A 37 3.92 -3.97 -24.63
C LYS A 37 3.88 -5.44 -24.20
N ASP A 38 4.86 -5.87 -23.41
CA ASP A 38 4.94 -7.23 -22.88
C ASP A 38 4.19 -7.32 -21.54
N THR A 39 3.02 -7.97 -21.57
CA THR A 39 2.13 -8.14 -20.42
C THR A 39 2.72 -9.02 -19.31
N CYS A 40 3.78 -9.79 -19.60
CA CYS A 40 4.48 -10.62 -18.63
C CYS A 40 5.44 -9.81 -17.75
N LYS A 41 5.87 -8.60 -18.16
CA LYS A 41 6.84 -7.84 -17.37
C LYS A 41 6.23 -7.29 -16.07
N ILE A 42 7.06 -7.22 -15.04
CA ILE A 42 6.67 -6.81 -13.69
C ILE A 42 7.31 -5.45 -13.37
N LEU A 43 6.50 -4.55 -12.84
CA LEU A 43 6.98 -3.28 -12.29
C LEU A 43 7.59 -3.56 -10.91
N SER A 44 8.92 -3.43 -10.82
CA SER A 44 9.69 -3.70 -9.60
C SER A 44 10.63 -2.54 -9.22
N THR A 45 10.35 -1.34 -9.74
CA THR A 45 11.16 -0.13 -9.53
C THR A 45 10.34 0.99 -8.91
N GLY A 46 11.01 2.00 -8.34
CA GLY A 46 10.33 3.10 -7.65
C GLY A 46 9.69 2.63 -6.34
N ILE A 47 8.46 3.06 -6.05
CA ILE A 47 7.81 2.68 -4.79
C ILE A 47 7.47 1.18 -4.75
N TRP A 48 7.27 0.58 -5.93
CA TRP A 48 7.07 -0.86 -6.12
C TRP A 48 8.32 -1.68 -5.81
N ALA A 49 9.51 -1.06 -5.70
CA ALA A 49 10.66 -1.81 -5.21
C ALA A 49 10.48 -2.22 -3.74
N PHE A 50 9.89 -1.35 -2.91
CA PHE A 50 9.83 -1.51 -1.45
C PHE A 50 8.65 -2.36 -0.95
N THR A 51 7.56 -2.37 -1.71
CA THR A 51 6.35 -3.14 -1.40
C THR A 51 5.66 -3.55 -2.69
N ARG A 52 5.03 -4.73 -2.68
CA ARG A 52 4.31 -5.27 -3.82
C ARG A 52 2.97 -4.60 -4.05
N HIS A 53 2.34 -4.06 -3.01
CA HIS A 53 1.04 -3.39 -3.07
C HIS A 53 1.08 -1.99 -2.44
N PRO A 54 1.90 -1.06 -2.98
CA PRO A 54 2.04 0.30 -2.42
C PRO A 54 0.73 1.09 -2.48
N ASN A 55 -0.08 0.89 -3.52
CA ASN A 55 -1.41 1.49 -3.62
C ASN A 55 -2.37 0.99 -2.52
N TYR A 56 -2.35 -0.31 -2.20
CA TYR A 56 -3.17 -0.84 -1.11
C TYR A 56 -2.72 -0.32 0.25
N PHE A 57 -1.42 -0.14 0.44
CA PHE A 57 -0.89 0.50 1.65
C PHE A 57 -1.38 1.95 1.77
N GLY A 58 -1.37 2.71 0.67
CA GLY A 58 -1.95 4.06 0.61
C GLY A 58 -3.44 4.06 1.00
N GLU A 59 -4.25 3.22 0.36
CA GLU A 59 -5.69 3.11 0.65
C GLU A 59 -5.95 2.77 2.13
N ILE A 60 -5.25 1.76 2.68
CA ILE A 60 -5.40 1.39 4.09
C ILE A 60 -5.05 2.58 5.00
N LEU A 61 -3.93 3.25 4.76
CA LEU A 61 -3.53 4.43 5.54
C LEU A 61 -4.55 5.57 5.41
N PHE A 62 -5.18 5.74 4.24
CA PHE A 62 -6.20 6.76 4.03
C PHE A 62 -7.40 6.52 4.94
N TRP A 63 -7.90 5.28 5.03
CA TRP A 63 -8.99 4.91 5.94
C TRP A 63 -8.62 5.12 7.42
N TRP A 64 -7.39 4.81 7.80
CA TRP A 64 -6.90 5.11 9.16
C TRP A 64 -6.78 6.64 9.40
N GLY A 65 -6.40 7.41 8.40
CA GLY A 65 -6.38 8.87 8.45
C GLY A 65 -7.77 9.49 8.66
N LEU A 66 -8.79 8.99 7.96
CA LEU A 66 -10.19 9.39 8.18
C LEU A 66 -10.69 9.06 9.59
N PHE A 67 -10.27 7.90 10.11
CA PHE A 67 -10.56 7.54 11.50
C PHE A 67 -9.91 8.51 12.49
N LEU A 68 -8.65 8.90 12.28
CA LEU A 68 -7.97 9.89 13.12
C LEU A 68 -8.70 11.24 13.10
N PHE A 69 -9.17 11.70 11.94
CA PHE A 69 -10.01 12.90 11.86
C PHE A 69 -11.31 12.74 12.64
N SER A 70 -11.96 11.58 12.57
CA SER A 70 -13.21 11.30 13.29
C SER A 70 -13.02 11.38 14.81
N VAL A 71 -11.95 10.77 15.32
CA VAL A 71 -11.61 10.81 16.76
C VAL A 71 -11.15 12.21 17.19
N SER A 72 -10.48 12.96 16.32
CA SER A 72 -10.10 14.35 16.58
C SER A 72 -11.31 15.25 16.78
N ALA A 73 -12.30 15.11 15.89
CA ALA A 73 -13.53 15.87 15.94
C ALA A 73 -14.42 15.45 17.12
N ALA A 74 -14.51 14.15 17.40
CA ALA A 74 -15.32 13.60 18.47
C ALA A 74 -14.69 12.32 19.04
N PRO A 75 -13.97 12.39 20.16
CA PRO A 75 -13.30 11.22 20.75
C PRO A 75 -14.23 10.04 21.11
N ALA A 76 -15.53 10.33 21.33
CA ALA A 76 -16.55 9.31 21.56
C ALA A 76 -16.79 8.37 20.35
N LEU A 77 -16.35 8.75 19.15
CA LEU A 77 -16.48 7.97 17.92
C LEU A 77 -15.36 6.92 17.72
N TRP A 78 -14.65 6.54 18.78
CA TRP A 78 -13.58 5.54 18.71
C TRP A 78 -14.02 4.20 18.07
N TRP A 79 -15.30 3.82 18.21
CA TRP A 79 -15.87 2.60 17.63
C TRP A 79 -15.92 2.61 16.10
N VAL A 80 -15.80 3.78 15.45
CA VAL A 80 -15.70 3.90 13.98
C VAL A 80 -14.42 3.28 13.45
N ALA A 81 -13.43 2.97 14.30
CA ALA A 81 -12.26 2.15 13.96
C ALA A 81 -12.61 0.80 13.32
N LEU A 82 -13.83 0.28 13.54
CA LEU A 82 -14.32 -0.93 12.88
C LEU A 82 -14.32 -0.81 11.34
N GLY A 83 -14.52 0.39 10.80
CA GLY A 83 -14.45 0.67 9.36
C GLY A 83 -13.06 0.40 8.75
N PRO A 84 -12.01 1.15 9.12
CA PRO A 84 -10.66 0.89 8.61
C PRO A 84 -10.14 -0.50 8.99
N ALA A 85 -10.55 -1.06 10.13
CA ALA A 85 -10.23 -2.44 10.49
C ALA A 85 -10.83 -3.45 9.49
N ALA A 86 -12.11 -3.30 9.13
CA ALA A 86 -12.76 -4.16 8.15
C ALA A 86 -12.12 -4.04 6.76
N ILE A 87 -11.80 -2.82 6.30
CA ILE A 87 -11.07 -2.60 5.04
C ILE A 87 -9.68 -3.25 5.10
N THR A 88 -8.97 -3.11 6.21
CA THR A 88 -7.66 -3.75 6.40
C THR A 88 -7.79 -5.27 6.28
N MET A 89 -8.76 -5.88 6.97
CA MET A 89 -9.02 -7.32 6.87
C MET A 89 -9.36 -7.75 5.44
N LEU A 90 -10.20 -6.99 4.73
CA LEU A 90 -10.54 -7.25 3.33
C LEU A 90 -9.27 -7.31 2.45
N PHE A 91 -8.35 -6.36 2.63
CA PHE A 91 -7.10 -6.36 1.88
C PHE A 91 -6.22 -7.57 2.21
N PHE A 92 -6.04 -7.89 3.49
CA PHE A 92 -5.17 -8.99 3.91
C PHE A 92 -5.71 -10.38 3.55
N PHE A 93 -7.01 -10.60 3.70
CA PHE A 93 -7.60 -11.93 3.54
C PHE A 93 -8.16 -12.19 2.15
N ILE A 94 -8.54 -11.15 1.40
CA ILE A 94 -9.20 -11.31 0.10
C ILE A 94 -8.37 -10.68 -1.02
N SER A 95 -8.15 -9.37 -0.99
CA SER A 95 -7.60 -8.65 -2.14
C SER A 95 -6.15 -9.02 -2.45
N ILE A 96 -5.27 -9.04 -1.45
CA ILE A 96 -3.86 -9.36 -1.63
C ILE A 96 -3.66 -10.83 -2.05
N PRO A 97 -4.21 -11.84 -1.36
CA PRO A 97 -4.04 -13.23 -1.77
C PRO A 97 -4.55 -13.50 -3.20
N MET A 98 -5.70 -12.91 -3.56
CA MET A 98 -6.26 -13.02 -4.90
C MET A 98 -5.33 -12.41 -5.95
N MET A 99 -4.80 -11.21 -5.70
CA MET A 99 -3.90 -10.53 -6.63
C MET A 99 -2.56 -11.27 -6.77
N GLU A 100 -2.00 -11.74 -5.67
CA GLU A 100 -0.76 -12.53 -5.65
C GLU A 100 -0.90 -13.82 -6.47
N LYS A 101 -1.98 -14.56 -6.25
CA LYS A 101 -2.28 -15.77 -7.04
C LYS A 101 -2.37 -15.46 -8.53
N HIS A 102 -3.12 -14.42 -8.89
CA HIS A 102 -3.26 -13.99 -10.28
C HIS A 102 -1.94 -13.59 -10.93
N MET A 103 -1.04 -12.94 -10.17
CA MET A 103 0.25 -12.50 -10.66
C MET A 103 1.23 -13.67 -10.87
N VAL A 104 1.23 -14.65 -9.96
CA VAL A 104 2.00 -15.89 -10.11
C VAL A 104 1.56 -16.67 -11.36
N GLU A 105 0.25 -16.79 -11.59
CA GLU A 105 -0.29 -17.55 -12.73
C GLU A 105 0.01 -16.88 -14.09
N ARG A 106 0.05 -15.54 -14.15
CA ARG A 106 0.13 -14.81 -15.42
C ARG A 106 1.50 -14.24 -15.75
N ARG A 107 2.42 -14.14 -14.79
CA ARG A 107 3.72 -13.47 -15.00
C ARG A 107 4.87 -14.37 -14.60
N PRO A 108 5.49 -15.06 -15.58
CA PRO A 108 6.74 -15.78 -15.37
C PRO A 108 7.79 -14.87 -14.71
N GLY A 109 8.43 -15.34 -13.64
CA GLY A 109 9.42 -14.56 -12.88
C GLY A 109 8.84 -13.66 -11.77
N TYR A 110 7.53 -13.72 -11.50
CA TYR A 110 6.94 -13.03 -10.35
C TYR A 110 7.43 -13.57 -9.01
N ASP A 111 7.76 -14.86 -8.91
CA ASP A 111 8.27 -15.47 -7.68
C ASP A 111 9.58 -14.85 -7.20
N ASP A 112 10.48 -14.50 -8.13
CA ASP A 112 11.73 -13.81 -7.80
C ASP A 112 11.46 -12.42 -7.21
N TYR A 113 10.47 -11.71 -7.74
CA TYR A 113 10.06 -10.41 -7.20
C TYR A 113 9.33 -10.55 -5.85
N ARG A 114 8.47 -11.56 -5.70
CA ARG A 114 7.77 -11.90 -4.48
C ARG A 114 8.73 -12.28 -3.33
N GLY A 115 9.83 -12.96 -3.64
CA GLY A 115 10.83 -13.37 -2.64
C GLY A 115 11.69 -12.22 -2.08
N ARG A 116 11.82 -11.12 -2.83
CA ARG A 116 12.70 -9.98 -2.46
C ARG A 116 11.98 -8.73 -1.97
N THR A 117 10.67 -8.64 -2.21
CA THR A 117 9.87 -7.44 -1.93
C THR A 117 8.75 -7.75 -0.92
N SER A 118 8.61 -6.87 0.07
CA SER A 118 7.55 -6.95 1.08
C SER A 118 6.15 -6.96 0.45
N VAL A 119 5.18 -7.57 1.11
CA VAL A 119 3.79 -7.64 0.61
C VAL A 119 3.13 -6.25 0.62
N LEU A 120 3.11 -5.59 1.79
CA LEU A 120 2.31 -4.40 2.00
C LEU A 120 3.10 -3.26 2.66
N ILE A 121 3.72 -3.53 3.81
CA ILE A 121 4.52 -2.53 4.53
C ILE A 121 5.82 -2.27 3.76
N PRO A 122 6.12 -1.03 3.34
CA PRO A 122 7.36 -0.70 2.66
C PRO A 122 8.57 -1.13 3.52
N TRP A 123 9.39 -2.02 2.98
CA TRP A 123 10.58 -2.52 3.67
C TRP A 123 11.76 -2.63 2.72
N PHE A 124 12.98 -2.65 3.28
CA PHE A 124 14.20 -2.81 2.50
C PHE A 124 14.15 -4.11 1.68
N THR A 125 14.42 -4.00 0.39
CA THR A 125 14.51 -5.16 -0.49
C THR A 125 15.71 -6.00 -0.13
N ARG A 126 15.53 -7.31 -0.04
CA ARG A 126 16.68 -8.22 -0.03
C ARG A 126 17.26 -8.20 -1.44
N LYS A 127 18.48 -7.67 -1.59
CA LYS A 127 19.30 -8.03 -2.75
C LYS A 127 19.53 -9.54 -2.69
N LYS A 128 19.44 -10.22 -3.84
CA LYS A 128 19.86 -11.62 -3.96
C LYS A 128 21.36 -11.63 -3.63
N GLY A 129 21.70 -11.98 -2.38
CA GLY A 129 23.07 -12.31 -2.02
C GLY A 129 23.41 -13.62 -2.69
N GLU A 130 24.31 -13.56 -3.67
CA GLU A 130 25.54 -14.37 -3.70
C GLU A 130 25.45 -15.62 -2.79
N LYS A 131 24.78 -16.65 -3.30
CA LYS A 131 24.87 -18.03 -2.82
C LYS A 131 25.22 -18.89 -4.02
N ASP A 132 26.38 -18.61 -4.59
CA ASP A 132 27.20 -19.53 -5.37
C ASP A 132 28.64 -19.21 -4.97
N GLY A 133 29.17 -20.03 -4.06
CA GLY A 133 30.50 -19.96 -3.47
C GLY A 133 30.70 -21.17 -2.59
#